data_AF-A0A2X3BRN2-F1
#
_entry.id   AF-A0A2X3BRN2-F1
#
_cell.length_a   1.000
_cell.length_b   1.000
_cell.length_c   1.000
_cell.angle_alpha   90.00
_cell.angle_beta   90.00
_cell.angle_gamma   90.00
#
_symmetry.space_group_name_H-M   'P 1'
#
loop_
_entity.id
_entity.type
_entity.pdbx_description
1 polymer ?
#
loop_
_entity_poly.entity_id
_entity_poly.type
_entity_poly.pdbx_seq_one_letter_code
_entity_poly.pdbx_strand_id
1 'polypeptide(L)' 'MKQPKKLTMKQKKFLTKREYDCSLYSLIKEDKTSYIFFNKKTNEKLRLEK' A
#
# COMPACT_ATOMS: atom_id res chain seq x y z
N MET A 1 16.41 -7.86 -2.55
CA MET A 1 15.30 -7.11 -1.91
C MET A 1 13.97 -7.70 -2.38
N LYS A 2 13.01 -7.99 -1.50
CA LYS A 2 11.69 -8.53 -1.91
C LYS A 2 11.01 -7.53 -2.85
N GLN A 3 10.64 -7.96 -4.06
CA GLN A 3 9.98 -7.08 -5.04
C GLN A 3 8.65 -6.55 -4.49
N PRO A 4 8.31 -5.26 -4.69
CA PRO A 4 7.02 -4.71 -4.33
C PRO A 4 5.90 -5.43 -5.08
N LYS A 5 4.90 -5.95 -4.36
CA LYS A 5 3.78 -6.64 -4.98
C LYS A 5 2.80 -5.62 -5.57
N LYS A 6 2.21 -5.96 -6.73
CA LYS A 6 1.08 -5.19 -7.28
C LYS A 6 -0.08 -5.24 -6.28
N LEU A 7 -0.78 -4.11 -6.14
CA LEU A 7 -1.94 -4.00 -5.26
C LEU A 7 -3.10 -4.87 -5.76
N THR A 8 -3.73 -5.60 -4.85
CA THR A 8 -5.00 -6.29 -5.12
C THR A 8 -6.15 -5.29 -5.20
N MET A 9 -7.28 -5.69 -5.81
CA MET A 9 -8.49 -4.85 -5.88
C MET A 9 -8.98 -4.40 -4.49
N LYS A 10 -8.87 -5.28 -3.47
CA LYS A 10 -9.21 -4.95 -2.09
C LYS A 10 -8.32 -3.84 -1.52
N GLN A 11 -7.01 -3.92 -1.76
CA GLN A 11 -6.04 -2.91 -1.31
C GLN A 11 -6.20 -1.58 -2.05
N LYS A 12 -6.50 -1.62 -3.36
CA LYS A 12 -6.83 -0.40 -4.12
C LYS A 12 -8.05 0.29 -3.53
N LYS A 13 -9.16 -0.43 -3.32
CA LYS A 13 -10.36 0.11 -2.67
C LYS A 13 -10.07 0.68 -1.29
N PHE A 14 -9.22 0.02 -0.50
CA PHE A 14 -8.82 0.48 0.83
C PHE A 14 -8.04 1.81 0.77
N LEU A 15 -7.07 1.95 -0.13
CA LEU A 15 -6.32 3.19 -0.33
C LEU A 15 -7.22 4.32 -0.83
N THR A 16 -8.07 4.05 -1.81
CA THR A 16 -9.02 5.03 -2.34
C THR A 16 -10.01 5.50 -1.27
N LYS A 17 -10.48 4.63 -0.38
CA LYS A 17 -11.37 5.00 0.75
C LYS A 17 -10.71 5.95 1.73
N ARG A 18 -9.37 5.96 1.80
CA ARG A 18 -8.57 6.86 2.63
C ARG A 18 -7.93 8.00 1.83
N GLU A 19 -8.44 8.27 0.63
CA GLU A 19 -8.00 9.36 -0.24
C GLU A 19 -6.53 9.27 -0.71
N TYR A 20 -5.95 8.06 -0.69
CA TYR A 20 -4.62 7.82 -1.24
C TYR A 20 -4.67 7.39 -2.71
N ASP A 21 -3.77 7.93 -3.53
CA ASP A 21 -3.61 7.53 -4.92
C ASP A 21 -2.95 6.15 -5.02
N CYS A 22 -3.74 5.11 -5.30
CA CYS A 22 -3.26 3.73 -5.36
C CYS A 22 -2.22 3.46 -6.47
N SER A 23 -2.05 4.34 -7.45
CA SER A 23 -1.05 4.21 -8.52
C SER A 23 0.36 4.47 -7.98
N LEU A 24 0.47 5.35 -6.99
CA LEU A 24 1.73 5.72 -6.35
C LEU A 24 2.22 4.64 -5.38
N TYR A 25 1.34 3.77 -4.89
CA TYR A 25 1.66 2.81 -3.86
C TYR A 25 1.85 1.38 -4.40
N SER A 26 2.77 0.66 -3.77
CA SER A 26 2.91 -0.79 -3.91
C SER A 26 2.88 -1.45 -2.54
N LEU A 27 2.33 -2.66 -2.45
CA LEU A 27 2.31 -3.39 -1.19
C LEU A 27 3.71 -3.95 -0.89
N ILE A 28 4.25 -3.61 0.28
CA ILE A 28 5.47 -4.22 0.81
C ILE A 28 5.11 -5.44 1.64
N LYS A 29 4.23 -5.24 2.63
CA LYS A 29 3.89 -6.23 3.65
C LYS A 29 2.44 -6.05 4.05
N GLU A 30 1.79 -7.16 4.31
CA GLU A 30 0.47 -7.20 4.90
C GLU A 30 0.56 -8.05 6.17
N ASP A 31 0.21 -7.45 7.30
CA ASP A 31 0.09 -8.11 8.58
C ASP A 31 -1.40 -8.32 8.92
N LYS A 32 -1.70 -9.05 10.01
CA LYS A 32 -3.09 -9.29 10.44
C LYS A 32 -3.86 -8.00 10.69
N THR A 33 -3.18 -6.95 11.17
CA THR A 33 -3.79 -5.68 11.61
C THR A 33 -3.47 -4.50 10.71
N SER A 34 -2.50 -4.59 9.80
CA SER A 34 -2.09 -3.43 9.00
C SER A 34 -1.54 -3.79 7.63
N TYR A 35 -1.61 -2.84 6.71
CA TYR A 35 -0.95 -2.83 5.43
C TYR A 35 0.24 -1.88 5.48
N ILE A 36 1.37 -2.30 4.91
CA ILE A 36 2.56 -1.46 4.70
C ILE A 36 2.73 -1.27 3.20
N PHE A 37 2.55 -0.02 2.76
CA PHE A 37 2.68 0.41 1.39
C PHE A 37 3.98 1.18 1.18
N PHE A 38 4.55 1.08 -0.01
CA PHE A 38 5.68 1.87 -0.48
C PHE A 38 5.19 2.92 -1.46
N ASN A 39 5.46 4.20 -1.20
CA ASN A 39 5.26 5.25 -2.17
C ASN A 39 6.42 5.27 -3.17
N LYS A 40 6.15 4.96 -4.44
CA LYS A 40 7.16 4.96 -5.50
C LYS A 40 7.67 6.36 -5.85
N LYS A 41 6.88 7.40 -5.57
CA LYS A 41 7.21 8.79 -5.87
C LYS A 41 8.11 9.39 -4.80
N THR A 42 7.76 9.22 -3.53
CA THR A 42 8.49 9.84 -2.41
C THR A 42 9.48 8.88 -1.73
N ASN A 43 9.49 7.60 -2.11
CA ASN A 43 10.26 6.52 -1.46
C ASN A 43 9.91 6.31 0.03
N GLU A 44 8.75 6.79 0.46
CA GLU A 44 8.28 6.65 1.84
C GLU A 44 7.48 5.37 2.07
N LYS A 45 7.46 4.92 3.32
CA LYS A 45 6.64 3.78 3.75
C LYS A 45 5.41 4.30 4.48
N LEU A 46 4.24 3.93 3.98
CA LEU A 46 2.95 4.27 4.58
C LEU A 46 2.37 3.03 5.27
N ARG A 47 2.15 3.12 6.59
CA ARG A 47 1.50 2.07 7.38
C ARG A 47 0.05 2.47 7.63
N LEU A 48 -0.89 1.62 7.23
CA LEU A 48 -2.32 1.83 7.44
C LEU A 48 -2.93 0.61 8.15
N GLU A 49 -3.59 0.83 9.27
CA GLU A 49 -4.34 -0.22 9.97
C GLU A 49 -5.57 -0.65 9.17
N LYS A 50 -5.87 -1.95 9.15
CA LYS A 50 -6.96 -2.56 8.36
C LYS A 50 -8.34 -2.04 8.76
#